data_AF-H1V1I9-F1
#
_entry.id   AF-H1V1I9-F1
#
_cell.length_a   1.000
_cell.length_b   1.000
_cell.length_c   1.000
_cell.angle_alpha   90.00
_cell.angle_beta   90.00
_cell.angle_gamma   90.00
#
_symmetry.space_group_name_H-M   'P 1'
#
loop_
_entity.id
_entity.type
_entity.pdbx_description
1 polymer ?
#
loop_
_entity_poly.entity_id
_entity_poly.type
_entity_poly.pdbx_seq_one_letter_code
_entity_poly.pdbx_strand_id
1 'polypeptide(L)'
;MHELSHINYVAKPIIDIVRPNALRKKAMADYVYDVFECYQLANGWWKSGNGWTGDMENGVKGVKRAAMNAENWALVGMGTWFSKQLGIKKISIPGARDNHWGQEAET
;
A
#
# COMPACT_ATOMS: atom_id res chain seq x y z
N MET A 1 6.10 -10.98 6.14
CA MET A 1 4.80 -10.36 5.82
C MET A 1 4.50 -10.39 4.33
N HIS A 2 5.42 -9.93 3.47
CA HIS A 2 5.30 -10.00 2.00
C HIS A 2 4.79 -11.36 1.50
N GLU A 3 5.58 -12.42 1.66
CA GLU A 3 5.23 -13.76 1.15
C GLU A 3 3.96 -14.35 1.77
N LEU A 4 3.73 -14.10 3.06
CA LEU A 4 2.52 -14.55 3.75
C LEU A 4 1.26 -13.92 3.14
N SER A 5 1.36 -12.69 2.64
CA SER A 5 0.25 -11.99 2.02
C SER A 5 -0.14 -12.57 0.65
N HIS A 6 0.69 -13.40 0.01
CA HIS A 6 0.28 -14.17 -1.16
C HIS A 6 -0.58 -15.39 -0.82
N ILE A 7 -0.75 -15.73 0.47
CA ILE A 7 -1.62 -16.82 0.87
C ILE A 7 -3.07 -16.33 0.90
N ASN A 8 -3.95 -16.94 0.09
CA ASN A 8 -5.36 -16.54 -0.04
C ASN A 8 -6.08 -16.39 1.32
N TYR A 9 -5.79 -17.26 2.28
CA TYR A 9 -6.38 -17.18 3.63
C TYR A 9 -5.98 -15.89 4.35
N VAL A 10 -4.69 -15.53 4.31
CA VAL A 10 -4.15 -14.32 4.95
C VAL A 10 -4.66 -13.06 4.25
N ALA A 11 -4.71 -13.06 2.93
CA ALA A 11 -5.14 -11.92 2.12
C ALA A 11 -6.66 -11.71 2.06
N LYS A 12 -7.46 -12.71 2.46
CA LYS A 12 -8.91 -12.74 2.30
C LYS A 12 -9.60 -11.45 2.77
N PRO A 13 -9.32 -10.89 3.97
CA PRO A 13 -10.02 -9.69 4.43
C PRO A 13 -9.85 -8.50 3.47
N ILE A 14 -8.67 -8.36 2.88
CA ILE A 14 -8.34 -7.27 1.97
C ILE A 14 -8.97 -7.52 0.59
N ILE A 15 -8.86 -8.75 0.08
CA ILE A 15 -9.46 -9.14 -1.21
C ILE A 15 -10.98 -8.93 -1.17
N ASP A 16 -11.62 -9.26 -0.06
CA ASP A 16 -13.07 -9.17 0.11
C ASP A 16 -13.55 -7.71 0.09
N ILE A 17 -12.73 -6.77 0.59
CA ILE A 17 -13.01 -5.33 0.54
C ILE A 17 -12.73 -4.75 -0.85
N VAL A 18 -11.57 -5.07 -1.43
CA VAL A 18 -11.12 -4.44 -2.69
C VAL A 18 -11.84 -5.03 -3.91
N ARG A 19 -12.21 -6.32 -3.85
CA ARG A 19 -12.82 -7.09 -4.94
C ARG A 19 -13.98 -7.98 -4.45
N PRO A 20 -15.05 -7.40 -3.86
CA PRO A 20 -16.12 -8.17 -3.21
C PRO A 20 -16.82 -9.17 -4.15
N ASN A 21 -16.96 -8.81 -5.43
CA ASN A 21 -17.71 -9.60 -6.43
C ASN A 21 -16.80 -10.40 -7.39
N ALA A 22 -15.53 -10.61 -7.07
CA ALA A 22 -14.63 -11.35 -7.95
C ALA A 22 -14.96 -12.85 -7.95
N LEU A 23 -15.28 -13.39 -9.14
CA LEU A 23 -15.49 -14.83 -9.38
C LEU A 23 -14.31 -15.71 -8.92
N ARG A 24 -13.09 -15.16 -8.94
CA ARG A 24 -11.89 -15.78 -8.38
C ARG A 24 -11.15 -14.77 -7.50
N LYS A 25 -11.11 -15.05 -6.20
CA LYS A 25 -10.28 -14.34 -5.22
C LYS A 25 -8.84 -14.79 -5.41
N LYS A 26 -8.04 -13.94 -6.04
CA LYS A 26 -6.59 -14.14 -6.17
C LYS A 26 -5.89 -13.49 -4.99
N ALA A 27 -4.81 -14.12 -4.57
CA ALA A 27 -3.83 -13.58 -3.66
C ALA A 27 -3.37 -12.17 -4.03
N MET A 28 -2.72 -11.49 -3.08
CA MET A 28 -2.05 -10.22 -3.32
C MET A 28 -1.01 -10.38 -4.44
N ALA A 29 -0.73 -9.30 -5.15
CA ALA A 29 0.18 -9.27 -6.29
C ALA A 29 1.42 -8.43 -5.96
N ASP A 30 2.44 -8.57 -6.82
CA ASP A 30 3.67 -7.78 -6.75
C ASP A 30 3.63 -6.68 -7.81
N TYR A 31 2.92 -5.60 -7.49
CA TYR A 31 2.85 -4.45 -8.39
C TYR A 31 4.16 -3.67 -8.41
N VAL A 32 4.76 -3.45 -7.23
CA VAL A 32 6.05 -2.76 -7.04
C VAL A 32 6.72 -3.24 -5.75
N TYR A 33 8.05 -3.12 -5.70
CA TYR A 33 8.87 -3.51 -4.54
C TYR A 33 9.59 -2.33 -3.89
N ASP A 34 9.89 -1.27 -4.65
CA ASP A 34 10.60 -0.12 -4.11
C ASP A 34 9.70 0.66 -3.14
N VAL A 35 10.30 1.15 -2.06
CA VAL A 35 9.57 1.84 -0.97
C VAL A 35 8.90 3.12 -1.48
N PHE A 36 9.57 3.88 -2.34
CA PHE A 36 9.02 5.10 -2.91
C PHE A 36 7.94 4.79 -3.95
N GLU A 37 8.12 3.74 -4.76
CA GLU A 37 7.07 3.27 -5.68
C GLU A 37 5.82 2.75 -4.92
N CYS A 38 5.99 2.07 -3.77
CA CYS A 38 4.90 1.66 -2.88
C CYS A 38 4.13 2.87 -2.34
N TYR A 39 4.85 3.93 -1.97
CA TYR A 39 4.26 5.20 -1.57
C TYR A 39 3.50 5.86 -2.73
N GLN A 40 4.05 5.87 -3.95
CA GLN A 40 3.36 6.39 -5.13
C GLN A 40 2.06 5.63 -5.41
N LEU A 41 2.08 4.29 -5.33
CA LEU A 41 0.87 3.46 -5.39
C LEU A 41 -0.17 3.88 -4.34
N ALA A 42 0.26 4.01 -3.08
CA ALA A 42 -0.62 4.40 -1.98
C ALA A 42 -1.22 5.81 -2.14
N ASN A 43 -0.54 6.70 -2.87
CA ASN A 43 -1.02 8.03 -3.24
C ASN A 43 -1.91 8.04 -4.50
N GLY A 44 -2.29 6.87 -5.03
CA GLY A 44 -3.20 6.77 -6.17
C GLY A 44 -2.54 6.75 -7.54
N TRP A 45 -1.21 6.77 -7.62
CA TRP A 45 -0.47 6.62 -8.87
C TRP A 45 -0.36 5.13 -9.22
N TRP A 46 -0.13 4.78 -10.48
CA TRP A 46 0.19 3.40 -10.87
C TRP A 46 1.05 3.34 -12.11
N LYS A 47 1.85 2.29 -12.21
CA LYS A 47 2.68 2.02 -13.38
C LYS A 47 1.83 1.52 -14.55
N SER A 48 2.01 2.15 -15.70
CA SER A 48 1.50 1.76 -17.01
C SER A 48 2.70 1.57 -17.96
N GLY A 49 2.47 1.04 -19.16
CA GLY A 49 3.55 0.85 -20.14
C GLY A 49 4.30 2.14 -20.51
N ASN A 50 3.67 3.30 -20.32
CA ASN A 50 4.25 4.62 -20.61
C ASN A 50 4.81 5.32 -19.36
N GLY A 51 5.01 4.58 -18.26
CA GLY A 51 5.46 5.13 -16.98
C GLY A 51 4.33 5.29 -15.96
N TRP A 52 4.59 6.12 -14.95
CA TRP A 52 3.66 6.38 -13.86
C TRP A 52 2.53 7.32 -14.30
N THR A 53 1.30 6.95 -14.00
CA THR A 53 0.09 7.73 -14.31
C THR A 53 -0.90 7.62 -13.15
N GLY A 54 -1.80 8.59 -13.04
CA GLY A 54 -2.79 8.66 -11.97
C GLY A 54 -2.95 10.09 -11.46
N ASP A 55 -4.01 10.31 -10.70
CA ASP A 55 -4.37 11.58 -10.09
C ASP A 55 -4.70 11.33 -8.62
N MET A 56 -4.28 12.23 -7.74
CA MET A 56 -4.57 12.16 -6.31
C MET A 56 -6.07 12.36 -6.02
N GLU A 57 -6.79 13.14 -6.83
CA GLU A 57 -8.21 13.46 -6.57
C GLU A 57 -9.15 12.27 -6.85
N ASN A 58 -8.83 11.46 -7.87
CA ASN A 58 -9.68 10.33 -8.31
C ASN A 58 -8.96 8.95 -8.23
N GLY A 59 -7.79 8.90 -7.58
CA GLY A 59 -6.74 7.85 -7.63
C GLY A 59 -7.09 6.45 -7.11
N VAL A 60 -8.36 6.05 -7.17
CA VAL A 60 -8.88 4.77 -6.68
C VAL A 60 -8.10 3.57 -7.22
N LYS A 61 -7.60 3.64 -8.47
CA LYS A 61 -6.88 2.51 -9.08
C LYS A 61 -5.50 2.27 -8.43
N GLY A 62 -4.72 3.33 -8.19
CA GLY A 62 -3.43 3.20 -7.52
C GLY A 62 -3.62 2.72 -6.09
N VAL A 63 -4.56 3.31 -5.35
CA VAL A 63 -4.89 2.91 -3.97
C VAL A 63 -5.35 1.45 -3.89
N LYS A 64 -6.22 1.00 -4.82
CA LYS A 64 -6.63 -0.41 -4.89
C LYS A 64 -5.47 -1.33 -5.24
N ARG A 65 -4.52 -0.89 -6.07
CA ARG A 65 -3.30 -1.65 -6.35
C ARG A 65 -2.39 -1.71 -5.12
N ALA A 66 -2.20 -0.60 -4.40
CA ALA A 66 -1.46 -0.55 -3.14
C ALA A 66 -2.07 -1.50 -2.11
N ALA A 67 -3.39 -1.46 -1.95
CA ALA A 67 -4.12 -2.37 -1.06
C ALA A 67 -3.96 -3.83 -1.48
N MET A 68 -3.75 -4.11 -2.77
CA MET A 68 -3.53 -5.45 -3.32
C MET A 68 -2.03 -5.79 -3.52
N ASN A 69 -1.11 -4.94 -3.08
CA ASN A 69 0.34 -5.13 -3.24
C ASN A 69 0.94 -5.77 -1.98
N ALA A 70 1.64 -6.89 -2.12
CA ALA A 70 2.23 -7.60 -0.99
C ALA A 70 3.24 -6.74 -0.21
N GLU A 71 4.09 -6.01 -0.94
CA GLU A 71 5.13 -5.17 -0.35
C GLU A 71 4.55 -4.03 0.49
N ASN A 72 3.43 -3.41 0.06
CA ASN A 72 2.79 -2.35 0.84
C ASN A 72 2.41 -2.83 2.26
N TRP A 73 1.95 -4.06 2.42
CA TRP A 73 1.62 -4.62 3.73
C TRP A 73 2.85 -5.04 4.54
N ALA A 74 3.91 -5.48 3.86
CA ALA A 74 5.20 -5.73 4.51
C ALA A 74 5.76 -4.44 5.12
N LEU A 75 5.73 -3.33 4.38
CA LEU A 75 6.18 -2.02 4.83
C LEU A 75 5.32 -1.46 5.96
N VAL A 76 3.99 -1.59 5.90
CA VAL A 76 3.10 -1.18 7.00
C VAL A 76 3.40 -1.98 8.27
N GLY A 77 3.55 -3.31 8.16
CA GLY A 77 3.87 -4.16 9.30
C GLY A 77 5.22 -3.82 9.93
N MET A 78 6.25 -3.69 9.11
CA MET A 78 7.60 -3.33 9.56
C MET A 78 7.64 -1.93 10.18
N GLY A 79 7.07 -0.94 9.49
CA GLY A 79 7.01 0.44 9.97
C GLY A 79 6.25 0.57 11.28
N THR A 80 5.11 -0.11 11.43
CA THR A 80 4.34 -0.12 12.69
C THR A 80 5.16 -0.68 13.85
N TRP A 81 5.88 -1.78 13.61
CA TRP A 81 6.72 -2.40 14.64
C TRP A 81 7.87 -1.49 15.08
N PHE A 82 8.65 -0.96 14.14
CA PHE A 82 9.79 -0.08 14.46
C PHE A 82 9.34 1.25 15.07
N SER A 83 8.27 1.87 14.57
CA SER A 83 7.70 3.08 15.16
C SER A 83 7.38 2.90 16.65
N LYS A 84 6.80 1.74 17.00
CA LYS A 84 6.53 1.38 18.40
C LYS A 84 7.81 1.20 19.22
N GLN A 85 8.83 0.51 18.70
CA GLN A 85 10.09 0.28 19.43
C GLN A 85 10.87 1.57 19.65
N LEU A 86 10.86 2.47 18.67
CA LEU A 86 11.63 3.72 18.68
C LEU A 86 10.89 4.89 19.34
N GLY A 87 9.59 4.75 19.64
CA GLY A 87 8.78 5.84 20.18
C GLY A 87 8.57 6.99 19.19
N ILE A 88 8.65 6.71 17.89
CA ILE A 88 8.46 7.69 16.81
C ILE A 88 7.10 7.50 16.17
N LYS A 89 6.46 8.60 15.77
CA LYS A 89 5.16 8.55 15.08
C LYS A 89 5.30 8.15 13.61
N LYS A 90 6.45 8.40 12.99
CA LYS A 90 6.64 8.30 11.55
C LYS A 90 8.09 7.97 11.18
N ILE A 91 8.24 7.20 10.11
CA ILE A 91 9.52 6.93 9.43
C ILE A 91 9.44 7.59 8.05
N SER A 92 10.37 8.50 7.74
CA SER A 92 10.39 9.19 6.43
C SER A 92 10.79 8.22 5.31
N ILE A 93 10.11 8.34 4.17
CA ILE A 93 10.51 7.65 2.92
C ILE A 93 11.30 8.66 2.07
N PRO A 94 12.56 8.36 1.68
CA PRO A 94 13.30 9.21 0.76
C PRO A 94 12.51 9.48 -0.53
N GLY A 95 12.37 10.76 -0.90
CA GLY A 95 11.60 11.20 -2.07
C GLY A 95 10.10 11.41 -1.84
N ALA A 96 9.53 10.92 -0.73
CA ALA A 96 8.14 11.17 -0.37
C ALA A 96 7.97 12.54 0.30
N ARG A 97 6.81 13.18 0.07
CA ARG A 97 6.45 14.41 0.78
C ARG A 97 5.93 14.05 2.16
N ASP A 98 6.42 14.75 3.17
CA ASP A 98 6.17 14.37 4.55
C ASP A 98 4.71 14.55 5.01
N ASN A 99 3.97 15.45 4.38
CA ASN A 99 2.58 15.77 4.69
C ASN A 99 1.55 14.77 4.12
N HIS A 100 1.98 13.74 3.39
CA HIS A 100 1.08 12.75 2.76
C HIS A 100 0.89 11.48 3.59
N TRP A 101 1.61 11.37 4.71
CA TRP A 101 1.28 10.40 5.75
C TRP A 101 0.14 10.99 6.56
N GLY A 102 -0.95 10.24 6.73
CA GLY A 102 -2.27 10.70 7.20
C GLY A 102 -2.21 11.91 8.14
N GLN A 103 -3.02 12.93 7.84
CA GLN A 103 -3.14 14.12 8.68
C GLN A 103 -3.42 13.69 10.12
N GLU A 104 -2.73 14.32 11.07
CA GLU A 104 -3.09 14.18 12.47
C GLU A 104 -4.59 14.50 12.58
N ALA A 105 -5.38 13.57 13.10
CA ALA A 105 -6.71 13.94 13.55
C ALA A 105 -6.49 14.95 14.67
N GLU A 106 -6.80 16.22 14.41
CA GLU A 106 -6.84 17.26 15.43
C GLU A 106 -7.84 16.80 16.49
N THR A 107 -7.35 16.49 17.69
CA THR A 107 -8.13 16.08 18.86
C THR A 107 -8.80 17.27 19.52
#